data_AF-A0A535Z2Y9-F1
#
_entry.id   AF-A0A535Z2Y9-F1
#
_cell.length_a   1.000
_cell.length_b   1.000
_cell.length_c   1.000
_cell.angle_alpha   90.00
_cell.angle_beta   90.00
_cell.angle_gamma   90.00
#
_symmetry.space_group_name_H-M   'P 1'
#
loop_
_entity.id
_entity.type
_entity.pdbx_description
1 polymer ?
#
loop_
_entity_poly.entity_id
_entity_poly.type
_entity_poly.pdbx_seq_one_letter_code
_entity_poly.pdbx_strand_id
1 'polypeptide(L)'
;MFRMSTRASMSVVGAGLAAGDAATTRSALRTIHAPASRVGARGSALARPRRNAPGPGAPRGRPADGTRAGRSRTGAGLAARRWAFGRQPGIRVAHPTLSSIGQPMSVTSPYLEHAREALWRRDVFTFIPDRDLPAPPSTLAPGRGPALVFAGFPSDYSLGFLFALLQLDVRVVGIVTSPGAHPAILGDNALSRIAGHLGVPLLRAWRINDEHSRMSLAALHPDAVVMASFDQIVGHRALEIPMHGWLNVHPSLLPAYRGPEPVYWALAEGARETGITLHRAVARVDAGPILAHAAVPIRDDDTAGTLTKRLVAEGVELLPAALEGILTDAPGTSPDMSRSSYRSSVGHRSLREAGSAVEAERLVRAGSPNMLTWAEVDGHRVYATAARIVTSGRTPAHPVLEYPDGKLELVATAPTCRCHHDVTDCPHRETQVANV
;
A
#
# COMPACT_ATOMS: atom_id res chain seq x y z
N MET A 1 14.70 -24.72 -73.16
CA MET A 1 15.94 -23.97 -73.46
C MET A 1 16.81 -24.00 -72.20
N PHE A 2 18.07 -24.44 -72.36
CA PHE A 2 19.19 -24.53 -71.37
C PHE A 2 18.92 -25.34 -70.08
N ARG A 3 19.38 -26.59 -69.86
CA ARG A 3 20.75 -27.19 -69.85
C ARG A 3 21.76 -26.28 -69.13
N MET A 4 22.56 -26.68 -68.13
CA MET A 4 23.22 -27.95 -67.82
C MET A 4 23.79 -27.84 -66.37
N SER A 5 23.77 -28.91 -65.55
CA SER A 5 24.94 -29.75 -65.21
C SER A 5 25.81 -29.15 -64.06
N THR A 6 26.36 -29.85 -63.06
CA THR A 6 26.68 -31.28 -62.87
C THR A 6 27.15 -31.47 -61.42
N ARG A 7 26.79 -32.62 -60.82
CA ARG A 7 27.62 -33.57 -60.01
C ARG A 7 28.45 -33.05 -58.82
N ALA A 8 28.76 -33.84 -57.79
CA ALA A 8 28.37 -35.13 -57.23
C ALA A 8 29.30 -35.25 -55.99
N SER A 9 28.79 -35.55 -54.79
CA SER A 9 28.63 -36.89 -54.22
C SER A 9 29.76 -37.28 -53.26
N MET A 10 29.32 -37.80 -52.10
CA MET A 10 29.86 -38.97 -51.40
C MET A 10 31.21 -38.76 -50.66
N SER A 11 31.46 -39.32 -49.47
CA SER A 11 30.77 -40.38 -48.74
C SER A 11 31.43 -40.59 -47.37
N VAL A 12 30.65 -41.14 -46.43
CA VAL A 12 30.97 -42.34 -45.62
C VAL A 12 31.82 -42.21 -44.34
N VAL A 13 31.10 -42.49 -43.22
CA VAL A 13 31.39 -43.48 -42.14
C VAL A 13 32.64 -43.28 -41.28
N GLY A 14 32.68 -43.55 -39.98
CA GLY A 14 31.78 -44.15 -39.00
C GLY A 14 32.30 -43.80 -37.59
N ALA A 15 31.44 -43.75 -36.58
CA ALA A 15 31.31 -44.81 -35.56
C ALA A 15 32.62 -45.15 -34.81
N GLY A 16 32.68 -44.85 -33.51
CA GLY A 16 33.69 -45.43 -32.62
C GLY A 16 33.88 -44.72 -31.28
N LEU A 17 33.23 -45.26 -30.25
CA LEU A 17 33.48 -45.11 -28.80
C LEU A 17 34.99 -45.35 -28.47
N ALA A 18 35.64 -44.97 -27.37
CA ALA A 18 35.25 -44.67 -26.00
C ALA A 18 36.43 -43.95 -25.27
N ALA A 19 36.08 -43.33 -24.13
CA ALA A 19 36.83 -43.05 -22.90
C ALA A 19 38.38 -43.13 -22.84
N GLY A 20 39.00 -42.08 -22.30
CA GLY A 20 40.37 -42.05 -21.78
C GLY A 20 40.61 -40.81 -20.93
N ASP A 21 41.21 -41.02 -19.76
CA ASP A 21 41.29 -40.17 -18.57
C ASP A 21 42.18 -38.91 -18.63
N ALA A 22 41.84 -37.99 -17.71
CA ALA A 22 42.69 -37.15 -16.85
C ALA A 22 43.60 -36.02 -17.40
N ALA A 23 43.36 -34.86 -16.78
CA ALA A 23 44.31 -33.89 -16.22
C ALA A 23 44.68 -32.61 -17.00
N THR A 24 44.37 -31.50 -16.32
CA THR A 24 45.09 -30.22 -16.24
C THR A 24 45.19 -29.34 -17.49
N THR A 25 44.46 -28.21 -17.47
CA THR A 25 45.08 -26.86 -17.51
C THR A 25 44.04 -25.78 -17.18
N ARG A 26 44.33 -24.98 -16.14
CA ARG A 26 43.66 -23.70 -15.89
C ARG A 26 44.13 -22.71 -16.95
N SER A 27 43.21 -21.94 -17.55
CA SER A 27 43.56 -20.69 -18.21
C SER A 27 42.50 -19.63 -17.95
N ALA A 28 43.00 -18.45 -17.62
CA ALA A 28 42.32 -17.27 -17.14
C ALA A 28 41.68 -16.47 -18.27
N LEU A 29 40.54 -15.84 -18.00
CA LEU A 29 40.08 -14.67 -18.75
C LEU A 29 40.18 -13.43 -17.87
N ARG A 30 40.99 -12.50 -18.38
CA ARG A 30 41.46 -11.27 -17.76
C ARG A 30 40.37 -10.19 -17.76
N THR A 31 40.25 -9.54 -16.62
CA THR A 31 39.68 -8.20 -16.41
C THR A 31 40.56 -7.15 -17.10
N ILE A 32 39.93 -6.16 -17.75
CA ILE A 32 40.62 -4.98 -18.30
C ILE A 32 40.20 -3.77 -17.46
N HIS A 33 41.17 -3.18 -16.76
CA HIS A 33 41.13 -1.81 -16.21
C HIS A 33 41.95 -0.90 -17.12
N ALA A 34 41.50 0.35 -17.28
CA ALA A 34 42.28 1.42 -17.92
C ALA A 34 42.66 2.50 -16.88
N PRO A 35 43.79 3.22 -17.07
CA PRO A 35 44.53 3.83 -15.96
C PRO A 35 44.44 5.37 -15.91
N ALA A 36 44.79 5.89 -14.73
CA ALA A 36 45.03 7.32 -14.46
C ALA A 36 46.42 7.78 -14.94
N SER A 37 46.55 9.07 -15.24
CA SER A 37 47.85 9.75 -15.44
C SER A 37 47.85 11.12 -14.77
N ARG A 38 49.00 11.44 -14.14
CA ARG A 38 49.32 12.63 -13.33
C ARG A 38 50.19 13.62 -14.14
N VAL A 39 50.48 14.75 -13.47
CA VAL A 39 51.54 15.78 -13.63
C VAL A 39 50.96 17.11 -14.15
N GLY A 40 51.07 18.28 -13.52
CA GLY A 40 51.74 18.75 -12.30
C GLY A 40 52.30 20.17 -12.52
N ALA A 41 52.08 21.15 -11.62
CA ALA A 41 52.99 22.29 -11.34
C ALA A 41 52.45 23.29 -10.28
N ARG A 42 53.14 23.31 -9.13
CA ARG A 42 53.71 24.45 -8.34
C ARG A 42 52.89 25.75 -8.07
N GLY A 43 52.45 25.90 -6.81
CA GLY A 43 53.07 26.76 -5.78
C GLY A 43 52.81 28.29 -5.75
N SER A 44 52.18 28.81 -4.68
CA SER A 44 52.80 29.68 -3.65
C SER A 44 51.79 30.00 -2.52
N ALA A 45 52.29 30.31 -1.33
CA ALA A 45 51.55 30.64 -0.11
C ALA A 45 51.41 32.15 0.08
N LEU A 46 50.37 32.62 0.79
CA LEU A 46 50.45 33.51 1.97
C LEU A 46 49.10 34.18 2.36
N ALA A 47 48.91 34.26 3.69
CA ALA A 47 48.25 35.31 4.48
C ALA A 47 46.70 35.40 4.61
N ARG A 48 46.25 35.33 5.88
CA ARG A 48 44.99 35.93 6.39
C ARG A 48 45.09 37.46 6.39
N PRO A 49 43.96 38.20 6.45
CA PRO A 49 43.67 38.91 7.71
C PRO A 49 42.16 39.00 8.07
N ARG A 50 41.86 39.89 9.01
CA ARG A 50 40.85 39.87 10.07
C ARG A 50 39.49 40.53 9.73
N ARG A 51 38.52 40.19 10.60
CA ARG A 51 37.29 40.88 11.07
C ARG A 51 37.08 42.36 10.65
N ASN A 52 35.81 42.71 10.40
CA ASN A 52 35.17 43.94 10.92
C ASN A 52 33.65 43.80 11.05
N ALA A 53 33.10 44.51 12.05
CA ALA A 53 31.74 44.47 12.58
C ALA A 53 30.77 45.45 11.87
N PRO A 54 29.44 45.39 12.15
CA PRO A 54 28.55 46.53 12.05
C PRO A 54 28.14 47.08 13.43
N GLY A 55 28.15 48.42 13.55
CA GLY A 55 27.61 49.20 14.68
C GLY A 55 26.14 49.65 14.45
N PRO A 56 25.61 50.59 15.26
CA PRO A 56 24.56 50.27 16.24
C PRO A 56 23.27 51.10 16.12
N GLY A 57 22.21 50.68 16.83
CA GLY A 57 21.02 51.50 17.09
C GLY A 57 19.90 50.73 17.80
N ALA A 58 19.77 50.93 19.11
CA ALA A 58 18.81 50.31 20.05
C ALA A 58 17.61 51.27 20.32
N PRO A 59 16.73 51.14 21.36
CA PRO A 59 16.43 50.02 22.28
C PRO A 59 14.93 49.84 22.71
N ARG A 60 14.71 48.85 23.61
CA ARG A 60 13.74 48.73 24.75
C ARG A 60 12.48 47.86 24.61
N GLY A 61 12.38 46.88 25.53
CA GLY A 61 11.13 46.29 26.02
C GLY A 61 11.26 44.86 26.59
N ARG A 62 11.70 44.71 27.84
CA ARG A 62 11.51 43.51 28.71
C ARG A 62 10.27 43.76 29.59
N PRO A 63 9.53 42.74 30.09
CA PRO A 63 9.97 41.81 31.16
C PRO A 63 9.60 40.32 30.85
N ALA A 64 10.35 39.28 31.23
CA ALA A 64 10.76 38.71 32.53
C ALA A 64 9.87 37.53 33.00
N ASP A 65 10.58 36.41 33.26
CA ASP A 65 10.31 35.24 34.09
C ASP A 65 9.16 34.25 33.84
N GLY A 66 9.49 32.96 33.99
CA GLY A 66 8.48 31.92 34.24
C GLY A 66 8.80 30.48 33.83
N THR A 67 9.77 29.84 34.50
CA THR A 67 9.83 28.38 34.78
C THR A 67 10.00 27.37 33.63
N ARG A 68 11.18 26.74 33.66
CA ARG A 68 11.55 25.48 33.03
C ARG A 68 10.95 24.33 33.84
N ALA A 69 9.98 23.60 33.29
CA ALA A 69 9.46 22.38 33.90
C ALA A 69 9.69 21.20 32.95
N GLY A 70 10.42 20.20 33.44
CA GLY A 70 10.61 18.91 32.77
C GLY A 70 9.26 18.22 32.59
N ARG A 71 9.01 17.70 31.38
CA ARG A 71 7.87 16.82 31.14
C ARG A 71 8.34 15.38 31.25
N SER A 72 7.97 14.77 32.35
CA SER A 72 7.81 13.32 32.46
C SER A 72 6.87 12.84 31.34
N ARG A 73 7.30 11.84 30.57
CA ARG A 73 6.40 11.04 29.73
C ARG A 73 5.60 10.16 30.67
N THR A 74 4.43 10.63 31.08
CA THR A 74 3.36 9.78 31.61
C THR A 74 2.33 9.60 30.51
N GLY A 75 1.93 8.35 30.28
CA GLY A 75 1.08 7.94 29.17
C GLY A 75 -0.27 8.63 29.20
N ALA A 76 -0.56 9.38 28.14
CA ALA A 76 -1.93 9.71 27.79
C ALA A 76 -2.49 8.48 27.05
N GLY A 77 -3.25 7.65 27.77
CA GLY A 77 -4.04 6.58 27.15
C GLY A 77 -4.95 7.16 26.06
N LEU A 78 -5.19 6.39 25.00
CA LEU A 78 -6.08 6.77 23.90
C LEU A 78 -7.51 6.88 24.45
N ALA A 79 -7.88 8.06 24.94
CA ALA A 79 -9.21 8.33 25.43
C ALA A 79 -10.22 8.11 24.28
N ALA A 80 -10.99 7.02 24.38
CA ALA A 80 -12.02 6.64 23.42
C ALA A 80 -13.07 7.76 23.31
N ARG A 81 -12.91 8.63 22.32
CA ARG A 81 -14.00 9.51 21.88
C ARG A 81 -15.01 8.60 21.18
N ARG A 82 -16.09 8.31 21.89
CA ARG A 82 -17.22 7.53 21.38
C ARG A 82 -17.84 8.32 20.23
N TRP A 83 -17.50 7.97 18.99
CA TRP A 83 -18.15 8.53 17.81
C TRP A 83 -19.55 7.96 17.75
N ALA A 84 -20.50 8.72 18.30
CA ALA A 84 -21.90 8.50 18.03
C ALA A 84 -22.15 8.92 16.57
N PHE A 85 -22.05 7.96 15.66
CA PHE A 85 -22.70 8.08 14.36
C PHE A 85 -24.20 8.18 14.67
N GLY A 86 -24.71 9.41 14.77
CA GLY A 86 -26.15 9.61 14.68
C GLY A 86 -26.57 8.91 13.39
N ARG A 87 -27.50 7.94 13.49
CA ARG A 87 -27.98 7.11 12.38
C ARG A 87 -28.22 8.02 11.17
N GLN A 88 -27.24 8.11 10.28
CA GLN A 88 -27.50 8.63 8.96
C GLN A 88 -28.11 7.43 8.26
N PRO A 89 -29.39 7.48 7.86
CA PRO A 89 -29.95 6.41 7.04
C PRO A 89 -28.96 6.21 5.91
N GLY A 90 -28.51 4.96 5.68
CA GLY A 90 -27.57 4.65 4.62
C GLY A 90 -28.15 5.22 3.34
N ILE A 91 -27.64 6.37 2.91
CA ILE A 91 -28.07 6.99 1.68
C ILE A 91 -27.42 6.12 0.61
N ARG A 92 -28.09 5.04 0.24
CA ARG A 92 -27.98 4.53 -1.12
C ARG A 92 -28.53 5.67 -1.96
N VAL A 93 -27.67 6.57 -2.42
CA VAL A 93 -28.11 7.53 -3.42
C VAL A 93 -28.44 6.66 -4.63
N ALA A 94 -29.72 6.48 -4.88
CA ALA A 94 -30.21 5.83 -6.07
C ALA A 94 -29.84 6.75 -7.24
N HIS A 95 -28.74 6.42 -7.90
CA HIS A 95 -28.36 7.02 -9.17
C HIS A 95 -28.83 6.10 -10.30
N PRO A 96 -29.19 6.69 -11.46
CA PRO A 96 -29.64 5.90 -12.61
C PRO A 96 -28.63 4.78 -12.83
N THR A 97 -29.14 3.55 -12.80
CA THR A 97 -28.35 2.40 -13.20
C THR A 97 -27.75 2.69 -14.57
N LEU A 98 -26.46 2.41 -14.76
CA LEU A 98 -25.99 1.84 -16.02
C LEU A 98 -26.87 0.62 -16.31
N SER A 99 -28.04 0.86 -16.90
CA SER A 99 -28.99 -0.14 -17.39
C SER A 99 -28.42 -0.80 -18.66
N SER A 100 -27.19 -1.29 -18.54
CA SER A 100 -26.47 -2.05 -19.56
C SER A 100 -25.48 -3.07 -18.97
N ILE A 101 -25.55 -3.38 -17.67
CA ILE A 101 -24.84 -4.54 -17.09
C ILE A 101 -25.61 -5.84 -17.41
N GLY A 102 -25.68 -6.12 -18.71
CA GLY A 102 -26.05 -7.39 -19.33
C GLY A 102 -25.16 -7.68 -20.54
N GLN A 103 -24.04 -6.96 -20.67
CA GLN A 103 -23.04 -7.15 -21.72
C GLN A 103 -21.84 -7.90 -21.13
N PRO A 104 -21.19 -8.81 -21.89
CA PRO A 104 -20.09 -9.63 -21.39
C PRO A 104 -18.94 -8.74 -20.88
N MET A 105 -18.20 -9.23 -19.87
CA MET A 105 -17.08 -8.51 -19.27
C MET A 105 -16.20 -7.85 -20.34
N SER A 106 -15.85 -6.58 -20.17
CA SER A 106 -15.03 -5.86 -21.14
C SER A 106 -13.66 -6.51 -21.36
N VAL A 107 -13.18 -7.28 -20.38
CA VAL A 107 -11.98 -8.11 -20.47
C VAL A 107 -12.33 -9.54 -20.06
N THR A 108 -12.68 -10.41 -21.01
CA THR A 108 -12.85 -11.85 -20.73
C THR A 108 -11.48 -12.54 -20.73
N SER A 109 -11.01 -12.92 -19.55
CA SER A 109 -9.71 -13.56 -19.33
C SER A 109 -9.82 -14.69 -18.32
N PRO A 110 -9.60 -15.96 -18.69
CA PRO A 110 -9.52 -17.05 -17.72
C PRO A 110 -8.47 -16.80 -16.64
N TYR A 111 -7.36 -16.14 -17.01
CA TYR A 111 -6.30 -15.76 -16.08
C TYR A 111 -6.77 -14.75 -15.03
N LEU A 112 -7.38 -13.64 -15.47
CA LEU A 112 -7.84 -12.60 -14.54
C LEU A 112 -9.02 -13.09 -13.71
N GLU A 113 -9.87 -13.95 -14.28
CA GLU A 113 -10.98 -14.56 -13.56
C GLU A 113 -10.48 -15.49 -12.46
N HIS A 114 -9.53 -16.37 -12.78
CA HIS A 114 -8.89 -17.23 -11.78
C HIS A 114 -8.21 -16.41 -10.66
N ALA A 115 -7.50 -15.34 -11.04
CA ALA A 115 -6.84 -14.44 -10.10
C ALA A 115 -7.84 -13.76 -9.15
N ARG A 116 -8.93 -13.24 -9.70
CA ARG A 116 -10.04 -12.62 -8.98
C ARG A 116 -10.68 -13.61 -8.01
N GLU A 117 -11.03 -14.81 -8.47
CA GLU A 117 -11.60 -15.84 -7.60
C GLU A 117 -10.63 -16.25 -6.49
N ALA A 118 -9.34 -16.39 -6.79
CA ALA A 118 -8.32 -16.72 -5.80
C ALA A 118 -8.21 -15.66 -4.71
N LEU A 119 -8.26 -14.38 -5.08
CA LEU A 119 -8.32 -13.26 -4.13
C LEU A 119 -9.56 -13.37 -3.22
N TRP A 120 -10.74 -13.59 -3.79
CA TRP A 120 -11.99 -13.64 -3.02
C TRP A 120 -12.13 -14.88 -2.14
N ARG A 121 -11.44 -15.98 -2.45
CA ARG A 121 -11.36 -17.19 -1.61
C ARG A 121 -10.55 -16.99 -0.33
N ARG A 122 -9.70 -15.96 -0.21
CA ARG A 122 -8.92 -15.70 1.00
C ARG A 122 -9.81 -15.32 2.17
N ASP A 123 -9.58 -15.88 3.36
CA ASP A 123 -10.38 -15.54 4.55
C ASP A 123 -10.18 -14.08 5.01
N VAL A 124 -8.96 -13.55 4.85
CA VAL A 124 -8.56 -12.20 5.24
C VAL A 124 -7.81 -11.50 4.11
N PHE A 125 -7.99 -10.19 4.01
CA PHE A 125 -7.23 -9.36 3.06
C PHE A 125 -5.95 -8.83 3.70
N THR A 126 -4.89 -8.74 2.90
CA THR A 126 -3.58 -8.29 3.33
C THR A 126 -3.08 -7.09 2.52
N PHE A 127 -2.17 -6.32 3.13
CA PHE A 127 -1.43 -5.24 2.48
C PHE A 127 -0.02 -5.67 2.04
N ILE A 128 0.22 -6.98 1.90
CA ILE A 128 1.48 -7.52 1.40
C ILE A 128 1.40 -7.64 -0.12
N PRO A 129 2.44 -7.23 -0.88
CA PRO A 129 2.50 -7.45 -2.32
C PRO A 129 2.26 -8.92 -2.68
N ASP A 130 1.20 -9.22 -3.44
CA ASP A 130 0.98 -10.57 -3.95
C ASP A 130 2.04 -10.90 -5.00
N ARG A 131 2.87 -11.90 -4.70
CA ARG A 131 3.96 -12.41 -5.53
C ARG A 131 3.68 -13.78 -6.11
N ASP A 132 2.53 -14.36 -5.78
CA ASP A 132 2.18 -15.74 -6.10
C ASP A 132 1.19 -15.85 -7.26
N LEU A 133 0.62 -14.72 -7.71
CA LEU A 133 -0.23 -14.66 -8.89
C LEU A 133 0.48 -15.22 -10.14
N PRO A 134 0.10 -16.35 -10.77
CA PRO A 134 0.88 -16.96 -11.85
C PRO A 134 1.14 -16.02 -13.05
N ALA A 135 2.13 -16.35 -13.90
CA ALA A 135 2.36 -15.56 -15.11
C ALA A 135 1.20 -15.72 -16.11
N PRO A 136 0.79 -14.64 -16.78
CA PRO A 136 -0.27 -14.71 -17.79
C PRO A 136 0.15 -15.49 -19.05
N PRO A 137 -0.79 -16.16 -19.74
CA PRO A 137 -0.49 -16.93 -20.94
C PRO A 137 -0.43 -16.09 -22.24
N SER A 138 -1.06 -14.90 -22.30
CA SER A 138 -1.13 -14.05 -23.51
C SER A 138 -1.58 -12.63 -23.17
N THR A 139 -1.45 -11.67 -24.10
CA THR A 139 -1.93 -10.29 -23.94
C THR A 139 -3.39 -10.13 -24.40
N LEU A 140 -4.14 -9.22 -23.76
CA LEU A 140 -5.53 -8.91 -24.12
C LEU A 140 -5.71 -7.54 -24.76
N ALA A 141 -6.75 -7.40 -25.58
CA ALA A 141 -7.19 -6.11 -26.11
C ALA A 141 -8.07 -5.38 -25.08
N PRO A 142 -7.83 -4.08 -24.82
CA PRO A 142 -8.63 -3.30 -23.88
C PRO A 142 -10.07 -3.07 -24.41
N GLY A 143 -10.99 -2.71 -23.49
CA GLY A 143 -12.40 -2.40 -23.75
C GLY A 143 -12.67 -1.27 -24.75
N ARG A 144 -13.92 -0.79 -24.84
CA ARG A 144 -14.28 0.36 -25.72
C ARG A 144 -14.71 1.62 -24.98
N GLY A 145 -14.94 1.53 -23.68
CA GLY A 145 -15.32 2.67 -22.85
C GLY A 145 -14.19 3.67 -22.49
N PRO A 146 -14.43 4.51 -21.46
CA PRO A 146 -13.50 5.55 -21.02
C PRO A 146 -12.10 5.04 -20.70
N ALA A 147 -11.08 5.83 -21.02
CA ALA A 147 -9.68 5.58 -20.69
C ALA A 147 -9.41 5.86 -19.21
N LEU A 148 -9.14 4.81 -18.43
CA LEU A 148 -8.88 4.92 -17.01
C LEU A 148 -7.45 4.50 -16.68
N VAL A 149 -6.85 5.21 -15.72
CA VAL A 149 -5.63 4.76 -15.06
C VAL A 149 -5.99 4.25 -13.67
N PHE A 150 -5.45 3.10 -13.30
CA PHE A 150 -5.57 2.58 -11.93
C PHE A 150 -4.31 2.96 -11.13
N ALA A 151 -4.46 3.65 -10.01
CA ALA A 151 -3.37 4.03 -9.11
C ALA A 151 -3.48 3.30 -7.76
N GLY A 152 -2.49 2.49 -7.41
CA GLY A 152 -2.55 1.76 -6.15
C GLY A 152 -1.28 1.00 -5.76
N PHE A 153 -1.35 0.38 -4.59
CA PHE A 153 -0.32 -0.51 -4.04
C PHE A 153 -0.67 -1.98 -4.35
N PRO A 154 0.27 -2.92 -4.54
CA PRO A 154 -0.03 -4.33 -4.85
C PRO A 154 -0.66 -5.14 -3.70
N SER A 155 -1.61 -4.57 -2.95
CA SER A 155 -2.36 -5.19 -1.86
C SER A 155 -3.68 -5.81 -2.32
N ASP A 156 -4.26 -6.66 -1.48
CA ASP A 156 -5.59 -7.25 -1.72
C ASP A 156 -6.68 -6.17 -1.84
N TYR A 157 -6.53 -5.06 -1.09
CA TYR A 157 -7.41 -3.90 -1.20
C TYR A 157 -7.44 -3.34 -2.61
N SER A 158 -6.26 -2.99 -3.17
CA SER A 158 -6.18 -2.42 -4.51
C SER A 158 -6.58 -3.42 -5.58
N LEU A 159 -6.16 -4.69 -5.45
CA LEU A 159 -6.49 -5.73 -6.42
C LEU A 159 -8.01 -5.95 -6.51
N GLY A 160 -8.73 -5.89 -5.39
CA GLY A 160 -10.19 -5.96 -5.39
C GLY A 160 -10.84 -4.90 -6.28
N PHE A 161 -10.38 -3.65 -6.18
CA PHE A 161 -10.88 -2.54 -7.02
C PHE A 161 -10.39 -2.63 -8.46
N LEU A 162 -9.14 -3.06 -8.70
CA LEU A 162 -8.64 -3.25 -10.07
C LEU A 162 -9.42 -4.34 -10.80
N PHE A 163 -9.70 -5.49 -10.16
CA PHE A 163 -10.50 -6.53 -10.78
C PHE A 163 -11.93 -6.07 -11.03
N ALA A 164 -12.56 -5.36 -10.10
CA ALA A 164 -13.88 -4.78 -10.31
C ALA A 164 -13.90 -3.81 -11.50
N LEU A 165 -12.88 -2.96 -11.62
CA LEU A 165 -12.74 -2.03 -12.74
C LEU A 165 -12.66 -2.77 -14.08
N LEU A 166 -11.93 -3.88 -14.15
CA LEU A 166 -11.77 -4.71 -15.36
C LEU A 166 -13.06 -5.45 -15.76
N GLN A 167 -14.07 -5.50 -14.88
CA GLN A 167 -15.38 -6.05 -15.20
C GLN A 167 -16.34 -5.02 -15.82
N LEU A 168 -16.01 -3.72 -15.74
CA LEU A 168 -16.80 -2.63 -16.32
C LEU A 168 -16.39 -2.39 -17.78
N ASP A 169 -17.27 -1.76 -18.57
CA ASP A 169 -16.94 -1.30 -19.93
C ASP A 169 -16.06 -0.06 -19.90
N VAL A 170 -14.78 -0.27 -19.60
CA VAL A 170 -13.74 0.76 -19.50
C VAL A 170 -12.45 0.25 -20.12
N ARG A 171 -11.56 1.18 -20.47
CA ARG A 171 -10.21 0.88 -20.94
C ARG A 171 -9.21 1.25 -19.87
N VAL A 172 -8.70 0.27 -19.13
CA VAL A 172 -7.51 0.51 -18.31
C VAL A 172 -6.34 0.74 -19.25
N VAL A 173 -5.80 1.97 -19.31
CA VAL A 173 -4.72 2.38 -20.22
C VAL A 173 -3.34 2.41 -19.55
N GLY A 174 -3.30 2.24 -18.23
CA GLY A 174 -2.07 2.12 -17.46
C GLY A 174 -2.34 1.87 -15.99
N ILE A 175 -1.33 1.33 -15.32
CA ILE A 175 -1.33 1.13 -13.87
C ILE A 175 -0.23 2.00 -13.29
N VAL A 176 -0.55 2.80 -12.28
CA VAL A 176 0.40 3.58 -11.50
C VAL A 176 0.57 2.92 -10.15
N THR A 177 1.81 2.71 -9.74
CA THR A 177 2.14 2.27 -8.39
C THR A 177 3.27 3.12 -7.84
N SER A 178 3.32 3.20 -6.52
CA SER A 178 4.39 3.84 -5.80
C SER A 178 5.34 2.75 -5.31
N PRO A 179 6.63 2.81 -5.67
CA PRO A 179 7.64 1.93 -5.08
C PRO A 179 7.80 2.13 -3.57
N GLY A 180 7.28 3.23 -3.02
CA GLY A 180 7.38 3.59 -1.60
C GLY A 180 8.81 3.46 -1.08
N ALA A 181 8.92 3.02 0.18
CA ALA A 181 10.18 2.58 0.79
C ALA A 181 10.47 1.09 0.55
N HIS A 182 9.73 0.40 -0.33
CA HIS A 182 9.63 -1.05 -0.31
C HIS A 182 10.30 -1.73 -1.53
N PRO A 183 11.42 -2.45 -1.36
CA PRO A 183 12.13 -3.13 -2.46
C PRO A 183 11.27 -4.15 -3.22
N ALA A 184 10.32 -4.83 -2.55
CA ALA A 184 9.44 -5.82 -3.18
C ALA A 184 8.56 -5.30 -4.32
N ILE A 185 8.31 -4.00 -4.40
CA ILE A 185 7.48 -3.40 -5.46
C ILE A 185 8.29 -3.21 -6.76
N LEU A 186 9.62 -3.17 -6.63
CA LEU A 186 10.51 -3.07 -7.79
C LEU A 186 10.57 -4.37 -8.59
N GLY A 187 10.39 -5.51 -7.94
CA GLY A 187 10.32 -6.82 -8.57
C GLY A 187 8.96 -7.14 -9.18
N ASP A 188 8.82 -8.38 -9.67
CA ASP A 188 7.56 -8.92 -10.16
C ASP A 188 6.54 -9.09 -9.02
N ASN A 189 5.32 -8.61 -9.27
CA ASN A 189 4.19 -8.66 -8.35
C ASN A 189 2.87 -8.67 -9.13
N ALA A 190 1.73 -8.78 -8.44
CA ALA A 190 0.42 -8.83 -9.08
C ALA A 190 0.14 -7.64 -10.03
N LEU A 191 0.52 -6.41 -9.66
CA LEU A 191 0.30 -5.25 -10.54
C LEU A 191 1.17 -5.33 -11.81
N SER A 192 2.43 -5.78 -11.73
CA SER A 192 3.28 -5.93 -12.93
C SER A 192 2.78 -7.05 -13.85
N ARG A 193 2.31 -8.16 -13.28
CA ARG A 193 1.75 -9.28 -14.03
C ARG A 193 0.42 -8.92 -14.70
N ILE A 194 -0.47 -8.21 -14.00
CA ILE A 194 -1.73 -7.73 -14.57
C ILE A 194 -1.46 -6.68 -15.66
N ALA A 195 -0.57 -5.71 -15.42
CA ALA A 195 -0.21 -4.71 -16.44
C ALA A 195 0.35 -5.38 -17.71
N GLY A 196 1.26 -6.35 -17.55
CA GLY A 196 1.80 -7.13 -18.65
C GLY A 196 0.73 -7.93 -19.40
N HIS A 197 -0.20 -8.57 -18.69
CA HIS A 197 -1.33 -9.30 -19.26
C HIS A 197 -2.27 -8.39 -20.07
N LEU A 198 -2.50 -7.17 -19.59
CA LEU A 198 -3.32 -6.18 -20.28
C LEU A 198 -2.57 -5.47 -21.43
N GLY A 199 -1.26 -5.66 -21.54
CA GLY A 199 -0.42 -4.95 -22.51
C GLY A 199 -0.31 -3.43 -22.23
N VAL A 200 -0.45 -3.01 -20.97
CA VAL A 200 -0.44 -1.60 -20.55
C VAL A 200 0.79 -1.26 -19.72
N PRO A 201 1.25 0.00 -19.72
CA PRO A 201 2.39 0.39 -18.90
C PRO A 201 2.09 0.28 -17.40
N LEU A 202 3.07 -0.24 -16.65
CA LEU A 202 3.17 -0.09 -15.20
C LEU A 202 4.11 1.08 -14.89
N LEU A 203 3.55 2.22 -14.52
CA LEU A 203 4.28 3.40 -14.08
C LEU A 203 4.66 3.25 -12.60
N ARG A 204 5.95 3.12 -12.32
CA ARG A 204 6.51 3.15 -10.96
C ARG A 204 6.89 4.58 -10.60
N ALA A 205 5.93 5.33 -10.08
CA ALA A 205 6.12 6.73 -9.74
C ALA A 205 6.83 6.86 -8.39
N TRP A 206 8.12 7.22 -8.37
CA TRP A 206 8.82 7.52 -7.11
C TRP A 206 8.27 8.76 -6.43
N ARG A 207 7.86 9.76 -7.22
CA ARG A 207 7.16 10.96 -6.77
C ARG A 207 6.12 11.37 -7.82
N ILE A 208 4.85 11.11 -7.55
CA ILE A 208 3.75 11.41 -8.46
C ILE A 208 3.68 12.89 -8.87
N ASN A 209 4.22 13.78 -8.03
CA ASN A 209 4.23 15.22 -8.26
C ASN A 209 5.42 15.71 -9.09
N ASP A 210 6.45 14.88 -9.28
CA ASP A 210 7.58 15.27 -10.12
C ASP A 210 7.18 15.37 -11.60
N GLU A 211 7.99 16.11 -12.38
CA GLU A 211 7.68 16.36 -13.78
C GLU A 211 7.63 15.06 -14.59
N HIS A 212 8.54 14.13 -14.34
CA HIS A 212 8.63 12.88 -15.08
C HIS A 212 7.38 12.01 -14.90
N SER A 213 6.95 11.78 -13.66
CA SER A 213 5.75 10.99 -13.34
C SER A 213 4.50 11.64 -13.91
N ARG A 214 4.41 12.99 -13.84
CA ARG A 214 3.29 13.74 -14.43
C ARG A 214 3.26 13.63 -15.95
N MET A 215 4.40 13.76 -16.63
CA MET A 215 4.48 13.58 -18.08
C MET A 215 4.11 12.16 -18.50
N SER A 216 4.60 11.14 -17.79
CA SER A 216 4.24 9.75 -18.06
C SER A 216 2.75 9.48 -17.86
N LEU A 217 2.14 10.03 -16.81
CA LEU A 217 0.69 9.92 -16.60
C LEU A 217 -0.11 10.65 -17.69
N ALA A 218 0.32 11.86 -18.07
CA ALA A 218 -0.35 12.66 -19.10
C ALA A 218 -0.29 11.99 -20.49
N ALA A 219 0.80 11.30 -20.81
CA ALA A 219 0.95 10.56 -22.07
C ALA A 219 -0.04 9.40 -22.22
N LEU A 220 -0.69 8.96 -21.14
CA LEU A 220 -1.75 7.95 -21.18
C LEU A 220 -3.11 8.51 -21.59
N HIS A 221 -3.27 9.85 -21.64
CA HIS A 221 -4.53 10.54 -21.91
C HIS A 221 -5.73 9.99 -21.10
N PRO A 222 -5.64 9.91 -19.75
CA PRO A 222 -6.72 9.34 -18.96
C PRO A 222 -7.94 10.28 -18.90
N ASP A 223 -9.13 9.71 -19.07
CA ASP A 223 -10.39 10.38 -18.74
C ASP A 223 -10.50 10.56 -17.22
N ALA A 224 -10.16 9.53 -16.44
CA ALA A 224 -10.08 9.60 -14.98
C ALA A 224 -9.01 8.66 -14.41
N VAL A 225 -8.60 8.90 -13.17
CA VAL A 225 -7.79 7.97 -12.37
C VAL A 225 -8.61 7.37 -11.25
N VAL A 226 -8.62 6.04 -11.11
CA VAL A 226 -9.18 5.35 -9.95
C VAL A 226 -8.05 5.01 -8.99
N MET A 227 -8.11 5.56 -7.79
CA MET A 227 -7.08 5.46 -6.77
C MET A 227 -7.57 4.60 -5.59
N ALA A 228 -6.83 3.53 -5.29
CA ALA A 228 -7.09 2.66 -4.14
C ALA A 228 -5.76 2.31 -3.47
N SER A 229 -5.59 2.70 -2.20
CA SER A 229 -4.37 2.46 -1.41
C SER A 229 -3.08 2.99 -2.09
N PHE A 230 -3.12 4.17 -2.71
CA PHE A 230 -1.93 4.86 -3.20
C PHE A 230 -1.33 5.74 -2.09
N ASP A 231 -0.05 5.57 -1.80
CA ASP A 231 0.60 6.06 -0.58
C ASP A 231 1.20 7.48 -0.70
N GLN A 232 1.06 8.14 -1.85
CA GLN A 232 1.59 9.47 -2.09
C GLN A 232 0.51 10.54 -2.09
N ILE A 233 0.84 11.70 -1.53
CA ILE A 233 0.00 12.90 -1.65
C ILE A 233 0.02 13.37 -3.10
N VAL A 234 -1.15 13.38 -3.75
CA VAL A 234 -1.30 13.87 -5.12
C VAL A 234 -1.55 15.38 -5.10
N GLY A 235 -0.58 16.13 -5.63
CA GLY A 235 -0.63 17.58 -5.72
C GLY A 235 -1.48 18.06 -6.90
N HIS A 236 -1.82 19.35 -6.87
CA HIS A 236 -2.70 20.01 -7.84
C HIS A 236 -2.38 19.66 -9.31
N ARG A 237 -1.12 19.81 -9.72
CA ARG A 237 -0.70 19.54 -11.11
C ARG A 237 -0.90 18.10 -11.55
N ALA A 238 -0.88 17.14 -10.63
CA ALA A 238 -1.14 15.73 -10.95
C ALA A 238 -2.65 15.44 -10.92
N LEU A 239 -3.39 16.08 -10.01
CA LEU A 239 -4.86 15.98 -9.93
C LEU A 239 -5.57 16.47 -11.21
N GLU A 240 -5.00 17.46 -11.89
CA GLU A 240 -5.54 18.06 -13.12
C GLU A 240 -5.20 17.31 -14.41
N ILE A 241 -4.36 16.26 -14.36
CA ILE A 241 -3.96 15.53 -15.57
C ILE A 241 -5.13 14.79 -16.22
N PRO A 242 -5.93 13.99 -15.47
CA PRO A 242 -7.08 13.33 -16.05
C PRO A 242 -8.21 14.31 -16.30
N MET A 243 -8.93 14.16 -17.41
CA MET A 243 -10.00 15.08 -17.83
C MET A 243 -11.04 15.32 -16.71
N HIS A 244 -11.44 14.26 -16.02
CA HIS A 244 -12.43 14.28 -14.94
C HIS A 244 -11.80 14.11 -13.56
N GLY A 245 -10.48 14.15 -13.45
CA GLY A 245 -9.75 14.06 -12.18
C GLY A 245 -9.61 12.65 -11.60
N TRP A 246 -9.47 12.59 -10.28
CA TRP A 246 -9.12 11.37 -9.54
C TRP A 246 -10.28 10.93 -8.64
N LEU A 247 -10.70 9.67 -8.74
CA LEU A 247 -11.63 9.02 -7.84
C LEU A 247 -10.83 8.25 -6.77
N ASN A 248 -10.90 8.67 -5.51
CA ASN A 248 -10.26 7.96 -4.40
C ASN A 248 -11.25 7.04 -3.68
N VAL A 249 -10.83 5.80 -3.42
CA VAL A 249 -11.58 4.80 -2.65
C VAL A 249 -10.99 4.70 -1.24
N HIS A 250 -11.65 5.36 -0.29
CA HIS A 250 -11.17 5.53 1.09
C HIS A 250 -11.93 4.64 2.09
N PRO A 251 -11.26 3.77 2.88
CA PRO A 251 -11.93 2.82 3.77
C PRO A 251 -12.35 3.42 5.12
N SER A 252 -13.09 4.54 5.07
CA SER A 252 -13.88 5.05 6.19
C SER A 252 -15.16 5.74 5.72
N LEU A 253 -16.02 6.12 6.67
CA LEU A 253 -17.08 7.11 6.43
C LEU A 253 -16.49 8.53 6.56
N LEU A 254 -16.12 9.14 5.43
CA LEU A 254 -15.61 10.50 5.46
C LEU A 254 -16.67 11.48 6.00
N PRO A 255 -16.25 12.48 6.81
CA PRO A 255 -14.88 12.92 7.04
C PRO A 255 -14.18 12.29 8.27
N ALA A 256 -14.72 11.21 8.85
CA ALA A 256 -14.05 10.49 9.92
C ALA A 256 -12.87 9.66 9.38
N TYR A 257 -11.82 9.50 10.17
CA TYR A 257 -10.65 8.68 9.88
C TYR A 257 -10.00 9.02 8.52
N ARG A 258 -9.72 10.30 8.26
CA ARG A 258 -8.87 10.70 7.13
C ARG A 258 -7.42 10.25 7.38
N GLY A 259 -6.67 10.02 6.30
CA GLY A 259 -5.26 9.63 6.37
C GLY A 259 -5.00 8.16 6.00
N PRO A 260 -3.80 7.64 6.28
CA PRO A 260 -3.27 6.45 5.62
C PRO A 260 -3.85 5.10 6.09
N GLU A 261 -4.15 4.88 7.38
CA GLU A 261 -4.68 3.59 7.87
C GLU A 261 -6.01 3.71 8.63
N PRO A 262 -7.11 4.14 7.98
CA PRO A 262 -8.39 4.34 8.66
C PRO A 262 -8.95 3.08 9.32
N VAL A 263 -8.77 1.90 8.71
CA VAL A 263 -9.25 0.62 9.24
C VAL A 263 -8.58 0.29 10.58
N TYR A 264 -7.26 0.51 10.67
CA TYR A 264 -6.51 0.34 11.92
C TYR A 264 -7.08 1.25 13.00
N TRP A 265 -7.23 2.54 12.70
CA TRP A 265 -7.67 3.53 13.69
C TRP A 265 -9.11 3.31 14.13
N ALA A 266 -10.01 2.90 13.24
CA ALA A 266 -11.38 2.57 13.59
C ALA A 266 -11.44 1.41 14.60
N LEU A 267 -10.64 0.35 14.37
CA LEU A 267 -10.56 -0.78 15.29
C LEU A 267 -9.89 -0.42 16.62
N ALA A 268 -8.73 0.26 16.56
CA ALA A 268 -7.95 0.67 17.73
C ALA A 268 -8.76 1.57 18.67
N GLU A 269 -9.54 2.50 18.13
CA GLU A 269 -10.39 3.41 18.91
C GLU A 269 -11.71 2.78 19.36
N GLY A 270 -11.97 1.52 18.98
CA GLY A 270 -13.19 0.79 19.36
C GLY A 270 -14.45 1.31 18.70
N ALA A 271 -14.36 1.79 17.45
CA ALA A 271 -15.54 2.16 16.67
C ALA A 271 -16.45 0.92 16.49
N ARG A 272 -17.78 1.15 16.52
CA ARG A 272 -18.78 0.10 16.25
C ARG A 272 -19.19 0.03 14.79
N GLU A 273 -18.88 1.08 14.05
CA GLU A 273 -19.21 1.24 12.65
C GLU A 273 -18.07 2.02 11.99
N THR A 274 -17.77 1.66 10.75
CA THR A 274 -16.94 2.41 9.83
C THR A 274 -17.66 2.42 8.49
N GLY A 275 -16.96 2.56 7.38
CA GLY A 275 -17.52 2.39 6.06
C GLY A 275 -16.47 2.56 4.99
N ILE A 276 -16.95 2.71 3.77
CA ILE A 276 -16.12 2.99 2.60
C ILE A 276 -16.72 4.17 1.85
N THR A 277 -15.86 5.05 1.37
CA THR A 277 -16.24 6.29 0.70
C THR A 277 -15.47 6.44 -0.60
N LEU A 278 -16.19 6.60 -1.71
CA LEU A 278 -15.65 6.93 -3.02
C LEU A 278 -15.86 8.42 -3.25
N HIS A 279 -14.77 9.18 -3.30
CA HIS A 279 -14.81 10.64 -3.37
C HIS A 279 -13.83 11.18 -4.41
N ARG A 280 -14.14 12.35 -4.96
CA ARG A 280 -13.23 13.07 -5.85
C ARG A 280 -12.02 13.53 -5.03
N ALA A 281 -10.82 13.13 -5.40
CA ALA A 281 -9.61 13.59 -4.73
C ALA A 281 -9.37 15.08 -5.02
N VAL A 282 -9.00 15.81 -3.97
CA VAL A 282 -8.63 17.23 -4.01
C VAL A 282 -7.30 17.40 -3.25
N ALA A 283 -6.67 18.58 -3.38
CA ALA A 283 -5.36 18.83 -2.76
C ALA A 283 -5.35 18.62 -1.23
N ARG A 284 -6.49 18.86 -0.56
CA ARG A 284 -6.66 18.51 0.85
C ARG A 284 -7.02 17.03 0.95
N VAL A 285 -6.08 16.24 1.49
CA VAL A 285 -6.19 14.79 1.71
C VAL A 285 -7.58 14.41 2.24
N ASP A 286 -8.28 13.51 1.56
CA ASP A 286 -9.56 12.94 1.99
C ASP A 286 -10.63 13.97 2.39
N ALA A 287 -10.74 15.05 1.63
CA ALA A 287 -11.66 16.15 1.91
C ALA A 287 -12.50 16.58 0.69
N GLY A 288 -12.47 15.81 -0.39
CA GLY A 288 -13.20 16.16 -1.59
C GLY A 288 -14.65 15.66 -1.58
N PRO A 289 -15.46 16.08 -2.57
CA PRO A 289 -16.86 15.69 -2.65
C PRO A 289 -17.05 14.17 -2.74
N ILE A 290 -17.96 13.65 -1.93
CA ILE A 290 -18.34 12.23 -1.86
C ILE A 290 -19.31 11.91 -3.00
N LEU A 291 -18.98 10.90 -3.80
CA LEU A 291 -19.81 10.41 -4.89
C LEU A 291 -20.63 9.19 -4.47
N ALA A 292 -20.06 8.32 -3.64
CA ALA A 292 -20.77 7.18 -3.06
C ALA A 292 -20.14 6.80 -1.72
N HIS A 293 -20.93 6.25 -0.79
CA HIS A 293 -20.42 5.67 0.44
C HIS A 293 -21.36 4.60 0.99
N ALA A 294 -20.84 3.70 1.82
CA ALA A 294 -21.61 2.71 2.55
C ALA A 294 -21.07 2.54 3.97
N ALA A 295 -21.97 2.41 4.95
CA ALA A 295 -21.63 2.12 6.33
C ALA A 295 -21.46 0.60 6.53
N VAL A 296 -20.47 0.21 7.33
CA VAL A 296 -20.13 -1.19 7.61
C VAL A 296 -19.99 -1.38 9.12
N PRO A 297 -20.81 -2.23 9.75
CA PRO A 297 -20.66 -2.57 11.16
C PRO A 297 -19.34 -3.29 11.43
N ILE A 298 -18.67 -2.86 12.50
CA ILE A 298 -17.48 -3.54 13.05
C ILE A 298 -17.97 -4.58 14.04
N ARG A 299 -17.63 -5.85 13.77
CA ARG A 299 -17.95 -7.00 14.62
C ARG A 299 -16.92 -7.11 15.73
N ASP A 300 -17.31 -7.72 16.84
CA ASP A 300 -16.44 -7.85 18.02
C ASP A 300 -15.17 -8.67 17.74
N ASP A 301 -15.23 -9.58 16.76
CA ASP A 301 -14.14 -10.44 16.31
C ASP A 301 -13.39 -9.92 15.06
N ASP A 302 -13.75 -8.75 14.54
CA ASP A 302 -13.05 -8.20 13.37
C ASP A 302 -11.59 -7.89 13.67
N THR A 303 -10.73 -8.37 12.80
CA THR A 303 -9.38 -7.87 12.57
C THR A 303 -9.36 -6.84 11.44
N ALA A 304 -8.24 -6.14 11.26
CA ALA A 304 -8.11 -5.25 10.11
C ALA A 304 -8.24 -6.00 8.78
N GLY A 305 -7.73 -7.24 8.67
CA GLY A 305 -7.85 -8.04 7.46
C GLY A 305 -9.29 -8.49 7.13
N THR A 306 -10.05 -8.95 8.14
CA THR A 306 -11.48 -9.33 7.94
C THR A 306 -12.35 -8.13 7.62
N LEU A 307 -12.13 -7.01 8.31
CA LEU A 307 -12.89 -5.78 8.09
C LEU A 307 -12.58 -5.19 6.71
N THR A 308 -11.30 -5.19 6.30
CA THR A 308 -10.87 -4.73 4.96
C THR A 308 -11.56 -5.54 3.86
N LYS A 309 -11.63 -6.88 3.96
CA LYS A 309 -12.33 -7.72 2.98
C LYS A 309 -13.81 -7.30 2.82
N ARG A 310 -14.51 -7.07 3.94
CA ARG A 310 -15.91 -6.62 3.90
C ARG A 310 -16.08 -5.22 3.33
N LEU A 311 -15.15 -4.31 3.65
CA LEU A 311 -15.14 -2.95 3.09
C LEU A 311 -14.93 -2.97 1.58
N VAL A 312 -14.00 -3.80 1.07
CA VAL A 312 -13.77 -3.93 -0.38
C VAL A 312 -15.01 -4.48 -1.08
N ALA A 313 -15.68 -5.49 -0.50
CA ALA A 313 -16.93 -6.00 -1.07
C ALA A 313 -18.00 -4.90 -1.24
N GLU A 314 -18.22 -4.08 -0.21
CA GLU A 314 -19.15 -2.95 -0.30
C GLU A 314 -18.67 -1.87 -1.30
N GLY A 315 -17.37 -1.57 -1.33
CA GLY A 315 -16.82 -0.57 -2.23
C GLY A 315 -16.92 -0.96 -3.70
N VAL A 316 -16.75 -2.25 -4.02
CA VAL A 316 -16.87 -2.77 -5.38
C VAL A 316 -18.29 -2.57 -5.91
N GLU A 317 -19.31 -2.77 -5.07
CA GLU A 317 -20.72 -2.51 -5.43
C GLU A 317 -20.99 -1.01 -5.69
N LEU A 318 -20.27 -0.11 -5.02
CA LEU A 318 -20.39 1.34 -5.20
C LEU A 318 -19.62 1.87 -6.41
N LEU A 319 -18.61 1.13 -6.89
CA LEU A 319 -17.68 1.60 -7.90
C LEU A 319 -18.35 2.05 -9.20
N PRO A 320 -19.36 1.35 -9.77
CA PRO A 320 -19.99 1.79 -11.02
C PRO A 320 -20.64 3.17 -10.90
N ALA A 321 -21.41 3.41 -9.84
CA ALA A 321 -22.11 4.68 -9.62
C ALA A 321 -21.12 5.83 -9.35
N ALA A 322 -20.07 5.57 -8.57
CA ALA A 322 -19.04 6.57 -8.33
C ALA A 322 -18.21 6.89 -9.59
N LEU A 323 -17.98 5.89 -10.44
CA LEU A 323 -17.29 6.06 -11.70
C LEU A 323 -18.14 6.87 -12.70
N GLU A 324 -19.44 6.61 -12.78
CA GLU A 324 -20.35 7.46 -13.54
C GLU A 324 -20.32 8.91 -13.00
N GLY A 325 -20.38 9.07 -11.67
CA GLY A 325 -20.33 10.38 -11.04
C GLY A 325 -19.05 11.16 -11.35
N ILE A 326 -17.88 10.51 -11.36
CA ILE A 326 -16.63 11.21 -11.73
C ILE A 326 -16.63 11.58 -13.21
N LEU A 327 -16.99 10.66 -14.11
CA LEU A 327 -16.95 10.86 -15.58
C LEU A 327 -17.99 11.86 -16.09
N THR A 328 -19.05 12.11 -15.32
CA THR A 328 -20.09 13.10 -15.65
C THR A 328 -19.90 14.41 -14.90
N ASP A 329 -18.80 14.56 -14.17
CA ASP A 329 -18.51 15.69 -13.28
C ASP A 329 -19.65 16.01 -12.30
N ALA A 330 -20.29 14.96 -11.78
CA ALA A 330 -21.28 15.10 -10.74
C ALA A 330 -20.68 15.86 -9.54
N PRO A 331 -21.43 16.80 -8.93
CA PRO A 331 -20.89 17.66 -7.88
C PRO A 331 -20.55 16.90 -6.59
N GLY A 332 -21.19 15.75 -6.36
CA GLY A 332 -21.06 14.98 -5.11
C GLY A 332 -21.57 15.74 -3.89
N THR A 333 -21.36 15.16 -2.71
CA THR A 333 -21.69 15.77 -1.41
C THR A 333 -20.41 16.22 -0.72
N SER A 334 -20.28 17.52 -0.44
CA SER A 334 -19.13 18.02 0.31
C SER A 334 -19.18 17.54 1.76
N PRO A 335 -18.12 16.88 2.28
CA PRO A 335 -18.11 16.43 3.65
C PRO A 335 -18.02 17.61 4.63
N ASP A 336 -18.72 17.52 5.76
CA ASP A 336 -18.64 18.52 6.84
C ASP A 336 -17.31 18.40 7.60
N MET A 337 -16.33 19.20 7.16
CA MET A 337 -14.97 19.15 7.70
C MET A 337 -14.87 19.55 9.18
N SER A 338 -15.89 20.18 9.78
CA SER A 338 -15.93 20.46 11.22
C SER A 338 -16.02 19.18 12.06
N ARG A 339 -16.54 18.09 11.47
CA ARG A 339 -16.65 16.76 12.06
C ARG A 339 -15.50 15.83 11.67
N SER A 340 -14.49 16.37 10.97
CA SER A 340 -13.39 15.55 10.46
C SER A 340 -12.45 15.05 11.56
N SER A 341 -11.87 13.88 11.33
CA SER A 341 -10.72 13.41 12.10
C SER A 341 -9.61 13.00 11.13
N TYR A 342 -8.37 13.26 11.52
CA TYR A 342 -7.19 12.81 10.79
C TYR A 342 -6.31 12.00 11.72
N ARG A 343 -5.76 10.90 11.21
CA ARG A 343 -4.78 10.09 11.92
C ARG A 343 -3.55 9.91 11.06
N SER A 344 -2.38 9.89 11.69
CA SER A 344 -1.11 9.67 11.01
C SER A 344 -0.88 8.19 10.74
N SER A 345 0.15 7.91 9.93
CA SER A 345 0.62 6.54 9.72
C SER A 345 1.02 5.86 11.03
N VAL A 346 0.80 4.56 11.09
CA VAL A 346 1.04 3.68 12.24
C VAL A 346 2.21 2.75 11.93
N GLY A 347 3.23 2.81 12.78
CA GLY A 347 4.27 1.77 12.84
C GLY A 347 3.89 0.64 13.79
N HIS A 348 4.79 -0.32 14.01
CA HIS A 348 4.57 -1.35 15.02
C HIS A 348 4.43 -0.74 16.42
N ARG A 349 3.33 -1.08 17.10
CA ARG A 349 3.01 -0.58 18.44
C ARG A 349 3.34 -1.62 19.50
N SER A 350 3.84 -1.17 20.65
CA SER A 350 3.99 -2.02 21.82
C SER A 350 2.66 -2.17 22.53
N LEU A 351 2.33 -3.37 22.99
CA LEU A 351 1.16 -3.60 23.85
C LEU A 351 1.28 -2.90 25.22
N ARG A 352 2.50 -2.45 25.60
CA ARG A 352 2.71 -1.59 26.78
C ARG A 352 2.13 -0.18 26.62
N GLU A 353 1.83 0.24 25.39
CA GLU A 353 1.24 1.56 25.12
C GLU A 353 -0.27 1.60 25.40
N ALA A 354 -0.92 0.44 25.48
CA ALA A 354 -2.32 0.36 25.85
C ALA A 354 -2.52 0.67 27.34
N GLY A 355 -3.52 1.50 27.66
CA GLY A 355 -3.88 1.84 29.04
C GLY A 355 -4.76 0.78 29.72
N SER A 356 -5.23 -0.22 28.97
CA SER A 356 -6.17 -1.25 29.43
C SER A 356 -6.04 -2.55 28.61
N ALA A 357 -6.46 -3.69 29.18
CA ALA A 357 -6.53 -4.96 28.49
C ALA A 357 -7.49 -4.87 27.29
N VAL A 358 -8.62 -4.16 27.45
CA VAL A 358 -9.59 -3.94 26.36
C VAL A 358 -8.99 -3.12 25.21
N GLU A 359 -8.21 -2.09 25.52
CA GLU A 359 -7.48 -1.32 24.49
C GLU A 359 -6.41 -2.19 23.83
N ALA A 360 -5.65 -2.96 24.61
CA ALA A 360 -4.62 -3.84 24.10
C ALA A 360 -5.19 -4.90 23.13
N GLU A 361 -6.33 -5.51 23.48
CA GLU A 361 -7.06 -6.45 22.62
C GLU A 361 -7.45 -5.82 21.27
N ARG A 362 -7.97 -4.58 21.29
CA ARG A 362 -8.29 -3.84 20.07
C ARG A 362 -7.05 -3.55 19.22
N LEU A 363 -5.93 -3.21 19.84
CA LEU A 363 -4.68 -2.98 19.12
C LEU A 363 -4.20 -4.25 18.41
N VAL A 364 -4.34 -5.43 19.05
CA VAL A 364 -4.01 -6.72 18.41
C VAL A 364 -4.87 -6.95 17.17
N ARG A 365 -6.19 -6.76 17.27
CA ARG A 365 -7.09 -6.91 16.12
C ARG A 365 -6.85 -5.86 15.03
N ALA A 366 -6.61 -4.61 15.41
CA ALA A 366 -6.28 -3.52 14.49
C ALA A 366 -4.98 -3.78 13.73
N GLY A 367 -3.98 -4.38 14.39
CA GLY A 367 -2.71 -4.75 13.78
C GLY A 367 -2.77 -6.00 12.90
N SER A 368 -3.76 -6.86 13.06
CA SER A 368 -3.80 -8.15 12.37
C SER A 368 -4.37 -8.03 10.94
N PRO A 369 -3.67 -8.51 9.89
CA PRO A 369 -2.48 -9.38 9.95
C PRO A 369 -1.13 -8.69 9.73
N ASN A 370 -1.07 -7.42 9.29
CA ASN A 370 0.15 -6.82 8.71
C ASN A 370 0.83 -5.70 9.52
N MET A 371 0.25 -5.27 10.62
CA MET A 371 0.80 -4.26 11.54
C MET A 371 0.73 -4.78 12.98
N LEU A 372 1.19 -6.02 13.17
CA LEU A 372 1.08 -6.70 14.45
C LEU A 372 1.69 -5.88 15.58
N THR A 373 0.96 -5.77 16.68
CA THR A 373 1.47 -5.24 17.94
C THR A 373 2.40 -6.26 18.60
N TRP A 374 3.41 -5.77 19.32
CA TRP A 374 4.39 -6.62 19.96
C TRP A 374 4.38 -6.47 21.48
N ALA A 375 4.85 -7.51 22.16
CA ALA A 375 5.14 -7.53 23.59
C ALA A 375 6.46 -8.25 23.84
N GLU A 376 7.03 -8.06 25.03
CA GLU A 376 8.11 -8.89 25.54
C GLU A 376 7.53 -9.99 26.41
N VAL A 377 7.87 -11.25 26.09
CA VAL A 377 7.52 -12.44 26.85
C VAL A 377 8.80 -13.19 27.11
N ASP A 378 9.11 -13.47 28.39
CA ASP A 378 10.32 -14.18 28.82
C ASP A 378 11.63 -13.59 28.24
N GLY A 379 11.68 -12.26 28.10
CA GLY A 379 12.85 -11.55 27.56
C GLY A 379 12.96 -11.53 26.04
N HIS A 380 11.99 -12.08 25.31
CA HIS A 380 11.95 -12.11 23.85
C HIS A 380 10.79 -11.29 23.30
N ARG A 381 11.00 -10.61 22.16
CA ARG A 381 9.90 -9.93 21.47
C ARG A 381 9.04 -10.94 20.73
N VAL A 382 7.74 -10.84 20.96
CA VAL A 382 6.72 -11.60 20.23
C VAL A 382 5.70 -10.65 19.62
N TYR A 383 5.21 -10.97 18.42
CA TYR A 383 4.15 -10.23 17.75
C TYR A 383 2.82 -10.94 17.96
N ALA A 384 1.83 -10.27 18.56
CA ALA A 384 0.53 -10.86 18.82
C ALA A 384 -0.31 -10.92 17.53
N THR A 385 -0.73 -12.12 17.13
CA THR A 385 -1.63 -12.33 15.98
C THR A 385 -3.07 -12.52 16.41
N ALA A 386 -3.29 -12.99 17.64
CA ALA A 386 -4.59 -13.05 18.30
C ALA A 386 -4.43 -12.90 19.81
N ALA A 387 -5.39 -12.25 20.45
CA ALA A 387 -5.44 -12.10 21.89
C ALA A 387 -6.88 -12.14 22.39
N ARG A 388 -7.07 -12.33 23.69
CA ARG A 388 -8.38 -12.26 24.34
C ARG A 388 -8.28 -11.71 25.75
N ILE A 389 -9.36 -11.10 26.20
CA ILE A 389 -9.52 -10.75 27.62
C ILE A 389 -9.74 -12.03 28.44
N VAL A 390 -9.01 -12.18 29.52
CA VAL A 390 -9.19 -13.30 30.45
C VAL A 390 -10.45 -13.07 31.28
N THR A 391 -11.40 -14.00 31.22
CA THR A 391 -12.61 -13.99 32.03
C THR A 391 -12.44 -14.82 33.30
N SER A 392 -13.22 -14.51 34.35
CA SER A 392 -13.21 -15.23 35.62
C SER A 392 -13.52 -16.72 35.43
N GLY A 393 -12.75 -17.59 36.09
CA GLY A 393 -12.95 -19.05 36.05
C GLY A 393 -12.17 -19.78 34.95
N ARG A 394 -11.35 -19.07 34.17
CA ARG A 394 -10.51 -19.66 33.13
C ARG A 394 -9.03 -19.57 33.52
N THR A 395 -8.32 -20.70 33.48
CA THR A 395 -6.85 -20.73 33.55
C THR A 395 -6.26 -20.43 32.17
N PRO A 396 -5.46 -19.36 32.01
CA PRO A 396 -4.78 -19.06 30.75
C PRO A 396 -3.82 -20.18 30.35
N ALA A 397 -3.75 -20.48 29.05
CA ALA A 397 -2.84 -21.47 28.48
C ALA A 397 -1.65 -20.83 27.73
N HIS A 398 -1.71 -19.52 27.52
CA HIS A 398 -0.71 -18.74 26.78
C HIS A 398 -0.18 -17.57 27.64
N PRO A 399 0.88 -16.86 27.21
CA PRO A 399 1.39 -15.70 27.94
C PRO A 399 0.31 -14.66 28.22
N VAL A 400 0.37 -14.09 29.43
CA VAL A 400 -0.61 -13.12 29.92
C VAL A 400 0.07 -11.80 30.23
N LEU A 401 -0.54 -10.72 29.77
CA LEU A 401 -0.17 -9.35 30.11
C LEU A 401 -1.18 -8.79 31.10
N GLU A 402 -0.69 -8.17 32.16
CA GLU A 402 -1.49 -7.54 33.22
C GLU A 402 -1.75 -6.07 32.87
N TYR A 403 -2.99 -5.63 33.05
CA TYR A 403 -3.44 -4.25 32.86
C TYR A 403 -4.32 -3.80 34.03
N PRO A 404 -4.55 -2.48 34.21
CA PRO A 404 -5.36 -1.97 35.32
C PRO A 404 -6.79 -2.52 35.40
N ASP A 405 -7.40 -2.83 34.26
CA ASP A 405 -8.79 -3.30 34.12
C ASP A 405 -8.91 -4.83 33.93
N GLY A 406 -7.79 -5.56 33.92
CA GLY A 406 -7.82 -7.01 33.77
C GLY A 406 -6.57 -7.58 33.10
N LYS A 407 -6.73 -8.77 32.52
CA LYS A 407 -5.64 -9.54 31.92
C LYS A 407 -5.91 -9.78 30.45
N LEU A 408 -4.86 -9.67 29.63
CA LEU A 408 -4.87 -10.01 28.22
C LEU A 408 -4.05 -11.29 28.00
N GLU A 409 -4.66 -12.33 27.47
CA GLU A 409 -3.96 -13.54 27.06
C GLU A 409 -3.61 -13.47 25.56
N LEU A 410 -2.34 -13.70 25.23
CA LEU A 410 -1.84 -13.74 23.85
C LEU A 410 -2.08 -15.13 23.25
N VAL A 411 -3.30 -15.35 22.75
CA VAL A 411 -3.77 -16.66 22.23
C VAL A 411 -2.89 -17.18 21.09
N ALA A 412 -2.38 -16.28 20.23
CA ALA A 412 -1.45 -16.64 19.18
C ALA A 412 -0.42 -15.54 18.97
N THR A 413 0.82 -15.95 18.72
CA THR A 413 1.94 -15.05 18.45
C THR A 413 2.70 -15.49 17.20
N ALA A 414 3.51 -14.58 16.67
CA ALA A 414 4.46 -14.81 15.61
C ALA A 414 5.85 -14.29 16.02
N PRO A 415 6.93 -14.93 15.56
CA PRO A 415 8.29 -14.45 15.82
C PRO A 415 8.65 -13.25 14.93
N THR A 416 7.89 -13.00 13.86
CA THR A 416 8.09 -11.87 12.94
C THR A 416 6.87 -10.97 12.91
N CYS A 417 7.09 -9.72 12.50
CA CYS A 417 6.07 -8.69 12.46
C CYS A 417 5.01 -8.87 11.36
N ARG A 418 5.25 -9.77 10.39
CA ARG A 418 4.38 -10.04 9.21
C ARG A 418 3.96 -8.79 8.44
N CYS A 419 4.76 -7.73 8.51
CA CYS A 419 4.49 -6.52 7.76
C CYS A 419 4.77 -6.72 6.28
N HIS A 420 4.35 -5.77 5.45
CA HIS A 420 4.66 -5.82 4.02
C HIS A 420 6.18 -5.87 3.75
N HIS A 421 7.01 -5.34 4.68
CA HIS A 421 8.47 -5.47 4.74
C HIS A 421 9.02 -6.78 5.34
N ASP A 422 8.24 -7.86 5.49
CA ASP A 422 8.71 -9.14 6.04
C ASP A 422 9.62 -9.90 5.04
N VAL A 423 10.73 -9.27 4.68
CA VAL A 423 11.86 -9.82 3.93
C VAL A 423 12.88 -10.43 4.89
N THR A 424 13.79 -11.25 4.37
CA THR A 424 14.85 -11.91 5.16
C THR A 424 15.64 -10.93 6.02
N ASP A 425 15.88 -9.71 5.51
CA ASP A 425 16.64 -8.64 6.17
C ASP A 425 15.75 -7.62 6.90
N CYS A 426 14.52 -7.99 7.26
CA CYS A 426 13.62 -7.09 7.96
C CYS A 426 14.21 -6.69 9.34
N PRO A 427 14.37 -5.40 9.68
CA PRO A 427 14.90 -4.96 10.98
C PRO A 427 14.09 -5.45 12.18
N HIS A 428 12.85 -5.87 11.94
CA HIS A 428 11.92 -6.40 12.94
C HIS A 428 12.03 -7.91 13.16
N ARG A 429 12.81 -8.63 12.33
CA ARG A 429 13.27 -9.98 12.64
C ARG A 429 14.39 -9.82 13.64
N GLU A 430 14.08 -9.95 14.93
CA GLU A 430 15.14 -10.15 15.91
C GLU A 430 15.96 -11.35 15.43
N THR A 431 17.27 -11.13 15.25
CA THR A 431 18.22 -12.18 14.93
C THR A 431 18.01 -13.34 15.91
N GLN A 432 17.47 -14.45 15.43
CA GLN A 432 17.51 -15.74 16.11
C GLN A 432 18.96 -16.26 16.18
N VAL A 433 19.94 -15.48 16.63
CA VAL A 433 21.27 -16.01 16.96
C VAL A 433 21.93 -15.12 18.01
N ALA A 434 21.70 -15.46 19.26
CA ALA A 434 22.73 -15.36 20.30
C ALA A 434 22.47 -16.51 21.28
N ASN A 435 22.69 -17.74 20.84
CA ASN A 435 23.01 -18.87 21.71
C ASN A 435 23.64 -20.01 20.90
N VAL A 436 24.87 -20.35 21.34
CA VAL A 436 25.83 -21.39 20.91
C VAL A 436 26.77 -21.02 19.77
#